data_AF-A0A956IBP3-F1
#
_entry.id   AF-A0A956IBP3-F1
#
_cell.length_a   1.000
_cell.length_b   1.000
_cell.length_c   1.000
_cell.angle_alpha   90.00
_cell.angle_beta   90.00
_cell.angle_gamma   90.00
#
_symmetry.space_group_name_H-M   'P 1'
#
loop_
_entity.id
_entity.type
_entity.pdbx_description
1 polymer ?
#
loop_
_entity_poly.entity_id
_entity_poly.type
_entity_poly.pdbx_seq_one_letter_code
_entity_poly.pdbx_strand_id
1 'polypeptide(L)'
;WLVGALLCSGGLYCCAKQVYTRVQAPIDRPAATPTRASGPQARHPIGTNLGPITWSSHAYPFVDVMHQSDPFWSGTRDDWNDGRPLQKDAHGWVTSLASGQVARSFVVGGDDPHHPSGRYVVRHEGKGRLVFRGGVRGEPVESQVDGETRIEVEVQAPDGLWLEIHEIDRSDPMRNIRVYLPGGRCAEDAQKACQADGECTDRCVPFEENADEQPFHPTFLSELAPFGVLRFMDWQRTNRMRGDTDPNWSFWPVREWSGYPGRDVTTWSPTPVDVMVDLANELDADPWFCIPHLASDDFVRQFASRLRERLEPERTVYVEYTNEYWNDIFEQHQVINGLGCARWAEDPRAECDPDGNGVLCEYTEWNDTQIRCLAYGERYFAVRTAEVAAIFD
;
A
#
# COMPACT_ATOMS: atom_id res chain seq x y z
N TRP A 1 -2.62 46.59 46.98
CA TRP A 1 -1.41 46.93 47.75
C TRP A 1 -0.22 46.38 46.98
N LEU A 2 0.66 47.30 46.57
CA LEU A 2 2.01 47.18 45.98
C LEU A 2 2.23 46.18 44.84
N VAL A 3 2.58 46.56 43.60
CA VAL A 3 3.59 47.51 43.06
C VAL A 3 5.04 47.05 43.27
N GLY A 4 5.72 46.85 42.13
CA GLY A 4 7.13 47.19 41.90
C GLY A 4 7.93 46.04 41.26
N ALA A 5 8.79 46.22 40.26
CA ALA A 5 9.15 47.31 39.34
C ALA A 5 10.12 46.65 38.32
N LEU A 6 9.99 46.82 37.00
CA LEU A 6 10.37 47.95 36.13
C LEU A 6 11.88 48.03 35.84
N LEU A 7 12.19 48.11 34.54
CA LEU A 7 13.27 48.82 33.82
C LEU A 7 13.92 47.92 32.74
N CYS A 8 14.25 48.34 31.52
CA CYS A 8 13.87 49.45 30.64
C CYS A 8 14.69 49.30 29.33
N SER A 9 14.29 50.04 28.28
CA SER A 9 15.04 50.49 27.08
C SER A 9 14.73 49.72 25.78
N GLY A 10 14.21 50.31 24.68
CA GLY A 10 13.94 51.71 24.34
C GLY A 10 14.45 52.04 22.92
N GLY A 11 13.53 52.30 21.96
CA GLY A 11 13.75 53.00 20.67
C GLY A 11 14.33 52.14 19.53
N LEU A 12 13.92 52.23 18.26
CA LEU A 12 13.20 53.28 17.51
C LEU A 12 12.30 52.66 16.42
N TYR A 13 11.13 53.28 16.24
CA TYR A 13 10.25 53.19 15.07
C TYR A 13 10.39 54.49 14.27
N CYS A 14 10.72 54.44 12.97
CA CYS A 14 10.34 55.46 11.98
C CYS A 14 10.72 55.02 10.54
N CYS A 15 9.71 54.66 9.74
CA CYS A 15 9.44 55.15 8.38
C CYS A 15 8.54 54.17 7.64
N ALA A 16 7.26 54.52 7.51
CA ALA A 16 6.35 53.96 6.53
C ALA A 16 6.07 55.05 5.48
N LYS A 17 6.24 54.75 4.18
CA LYS A 17 5.32 55.05 3.07
C LYS A 17 5.99 55.00 1.69
N GLN A 18 5.19 54.57 0.70
CA GLN A 18 5.38 54.60 -0.76
C GLN A 18 6.33 53.49 -1.25
N VAL A 19 5.87 52.46 -1.98
CA VAL A 19 5.28 52.54 -3.32
C VAL A 19 4.30 51.38 -3.53
N TYR A 20 3.00 51.67 -3.74
CA TYR A 20 2.13 50.82 -4.55
C TYR A 20 1.14 51.74 -5.27
N THR A 21 1.42 51.99 -6.54
CA THR A 21 0.50 52.68 -7.45
C THR A 21 0.46 51.91 -8.77
N ARG A 22 -0.73 51.37 -9.02
CA ARG A 22 -1.37 51.09 -10.32
C ARG A 22 -0.59 50.23 -11.33
N VAL A 23 -1.06 48.99 -11.46
CA VAL A 23 -1.46 48.45 -12.77
C VAL A 23 -2.87 47.88 -12.63
N GLN A 24 -3.88 48.65 -13.04
CA GLN A 24 -5.18 48.12 -13.40
C GLN A 24 -5.17 47.90 -14.91
N ALA A 25 -4.97 46.65 -15.33
CA ALA A 25 -5.35 46.19 -16.66
C ALA A 25 -6.56 45.25 -16.47
N PRO A 26 -7.61 45.33 -17.30
CA PRO A 26 -8.69 44.37 -17.24
C PRO A 26 -8.17 43.02 -17.76
N ILE A 27 -8.24 42.00 -16.91
CA ILE A 27 -8.03 40.61 -17.34
C ILE A 27 -9.36 40.18 -17.97
N ASP A 28 -9.39 40.06 -19.29
CA ASP A 28 -10.49 39.42 -20.00
C ASP A 28 -10.64 37.98 -19.50
N ARG A 29 -11.80 37.66 -18.93
CA ARG A 29 -12.16 36.29 -18.55
C ARG A 29 -12.42 35.50 -19.83
N PRO A 30 -11.71 34.39 -20.10
CA PRO A 30 -12.16 33.47 -21.13
C PRO A 30 -13.53 32.88 -20.75
N ALA A 31 -14.34 32.70 -21.79
CA ALA A 31 -15.74 32.32 -21.71
C ALA A 31 -15.93 30.88 -21.20
N ALA A 32 -17.04 30.72 -20.47
CA ALA A 32 -17.82 29.51 -20.22
C ALA A 32 -17.05 28.21 -19.94
N THR A 33 -16.95 27.90 -18.65
CA THR A 33 -16.76 26.53 -18.14
C THR A 33 -17.76 25.58 -18.81
N PRO A 34 -17.35 24.42 -19.37
CA PRO A 34 -18.29 23.41 -19.78
C PRO A 34 -19.07 22.98 -18.54
N THR A 35 -20.40 23.04 -18.63
CA THR A 35 -21.29 22.63 -17.56
C THR A 35 -21.10 21.13 -17.34
N ARG A 36 -20.36 20.76 -16.29
CA ARG A 36 -20.26 19.37 -15.83
C ARG A 36 -21.68 18.89 -15.53
N ALA A 37 -22.14 17.91 -16.30
CA ALA A 37 -23.46 17.35 -16.17
C ALA A 37 -23.68 16.87 -14.72
N SER A 38 -24.81 17.26 -14.16
CA SER A 38 -25.24 16.86 -12.82
C SER A 38 -25.82 15.44 -12.86
N GLY A 39 -25.06 14.48 -12.34
CA GLY A 39 -25.46 13.13 -11.96
C GLY A 39 -24.23 12.33 -11.48
N PRO A 40 -24.41 11.14 -10.85
CA PRO A 40 -24.93 10.96 -9.48
C PRO A 40 -23.99 11.61 -8.43
N GLN A 41 -24.56 11.98 -7.27
CA GLN A 41 -23.94 12.61 -6.09
C GLN A 41 -22.53 13.21 -6.31
N ALA A 42 -22.45 14.54 -6.48
CA ALA A 42 -21.18 15.25 -6.59
C ALA A 42 -20.25 14.89 -5.41
N ARG A 43 -19.29 13.98 -5.65
CA ARG A 43 -18.33 13.53 -4.64
C ARG A 43 -17.48 14.73 -4.20
N HIS A 44 -17.14 14.75 -2.92
CA HIS A 44 -16.40 15.87 -2.38
C HIS A 44 -15.01 15.92 -3.03
N PRO A 45 -14.47 17.10 -3.37
CA PRO A 45 -13.14 17.24 -3.97
C PRO A 45 -12.00 16.92 -2.98
N ILE A 46 -12.32 16.30 -1.85
CA ILE A 46 -11.38 15.96 -0.79
C ILE A 46 -10.80 14.58 -1.11
N GLY A 47 -9.48 14.48 -1.06
CA GLY A 47 -8.77 13.22 -1.13
C GLY A 47 -8.46 12.64 0.23
N THR A 48 -8.21 11.33 0.27
CA THR A 48 -7.71 10.64 1.46
C THR A 48 -6.51 9.77 1.12
N ASN A 49 -5.62 9.57 2.10
CA ASN A 49 -4.57 8.55 2.02
C ASN A 49 -5.14 7.24 2.55
N LEU A 50 -4.94 6.14 1.82
CA LEU A 50 -5.33 4.83 2.31
C LEU A 50 -4.32 4.32 3.35
N GLY A 51 -4.83 3.66 4.39
CA GLY A 51 -3.98 2.99 5.38
C GLY A 51 -3.28 1.75 4.81
N PRO A 52 -2.22 1.27 5.48
CA PRO A 52 -1.49 0.10 5.04
C PRO A 52 -2.34 -1.17 5.06
N ILE A 53 -2.01 -2.08 4.15
CA ILE A 53 -2.57 -3.42 4.07
C ILE A 53 -1.72 -4.34 4.94
N THR A 54 -2.28 -4.78 6.06
CA THR A 54 -1.66 -5.67 7.04
C THR A 54 -2.74 -6.49 7.73
N TRP A 55 -2.38 -7.68 8.22
CA TRP A 55 -3.25 -8.60 8.94
C TRP A 55 -3.82 -8.01 10.24
N SER A 56 -3.20 -6.95 10.75
CA SER A 56 -3.62 -6.20 11.94
C SER A 56 -4.42 -4.94 11.64
N SER A 57 -4.74 -4.68 10.37
CA SER A 57 -5.49 -3.48 9.96
C SER A 57 -6.95 -3.56 10.38
N HIS A 58 -7.55 -2.40 10.64
CA HIS A 58 -8.97 -2.29 11.02
C HIS A 58 -9.88 -2.09 9.79
N ALA A 59 -9.33 -1.67 8.66
CA ALA A 59 -10.10 -1.26 7.49
C ALA A 59 -10.49 -2.41 6.54
N TYR A 60 -10.02 -3.65 6.77
CA TYR A 60 -10.22 -4.86 5.95
C TYR A 60 -10.63 -4.59 4.49
N PRO A 61 -9.68 -4.16 3.63
CA PRO A 61 -10.02 -3.73 2.27
C PRO A 61 -10.59 -4.85 1.41
N PHE A 62 -10.22 -6.11 1.70
CA PHE A 62 -10.51 -7.25 0.84
C PHE A 62 -11.42 -8.27 1.52
N VAL A 63 -12.26 -8.92 0.71
CA VAL A 63 -13.08 -10.05 1.17
C VAL A 63 -12.26 -11.33 1.32
N ASP A 64 -11.23 -11.49 0.49
CA ASP A 64 -10.16 -12.47 0.70
C ASP A 64 -9.04 -11.84 1.52
N VAL A 65 -9.01 -12.19 2.81
CA VAL A 65 -8.03 -11.65 3.75
C VAL A 65 -6.65 -12.32 3.64
N MET A 66 -6.48 -13.32 2.76
CA MET A 66 -5.13 -13.83 2.45
C MET A 66 -4.29 -12.74 1.77
N HIS A 67 -4.88 -11.88 0.93
CA HIS A 67 -4.14 -10.80 0.27
C HIS A 67 -3.58 -9.75 1.23
N GLN A 68 -4.13 -9.63 2.44
CA GLN A 68 -3.62 -8.75 3.49
C GLN A 68 -2.85 -9.48 4.59
N SER A 69 -2.64 -10.79 4.47
CA SER A 69 -1.91 -11.57 5.44
C SER A 69 -0.43 -11.16 5.49
N ASP A 70 0.28 -11.59 6.52
CA ASP A 70 1.73 -11.61 6.47
C ASP A 70 2.23 -12.62 5.43
N PRO A 71 3.41 -12.41 4.83
CA PRO A 71 4.05 -13.43 4.02
C PRO A 71 4.31 -14.69 4.84
N PHE A 72 4.47 -15.83 4.18
CA PHE A 72 4.84 -17.06 4.90
C PHE A 72 6.22 -16.95 5.55
N TRP A 73 6.26 -17.24 6.86
CA TRP A 73 7.46 -17.35 7.68
C TRP A 73 7.83 -18.82 7.92
N SER A 74 9.13 -19.11 7.94
CA SER A 74 9.63 -20.40 8.38
C SER A 74 9.57 -20.49 9.90
N GLY A 75 8.99 -21.55 10.44
CA GLY A 75 8.99 -21.84 11.86
C GLY A 75 9.23 -23.31 12.16
N THR A 76 9.20 -23.63 13.45
CA THR A 76 9.18 -25.00 13.97
C THR A 76 7.90 -25.21 14.78
N ARG A 77 7.74 -26.39 15.40
CA ARG A 77 6.66 -26.61 16.37
C ARG A 77 6.66 -25.55 17.48
N ASP A 78 7.85 -25.15 17.94
CA ASP A 78 8.02 -24.37 19.17
C ASP A 78 8.42 -22.89 18.89
N ASP A 79 8.93 -22.58 17.69
CA ASP A 79 9.41 -21.24 17.33
C ASP A 79 8.61 -20.63 16.18
N TRP A 80 8.06 -19.42 16.37
CA TRP A 80 7.28 -18.71 15.34
C TRP A 80 8.07 -18.51 14.05
N ASN A 81 9.26 -17.92 14.18
CA ASN A 81 10.20 -17.68 13.10
C ASN A 81 11.56 -18.26 13.47
N ASP A 82 12.02 -19.27 12.74
CA ASP A 82 13.30 -19.94 12.98
C ASP A 82 14.44 -19.42 12.10
N GLY A 83 14.18 -18.38 11.29
CA GLY A 83 15.16 -17.73 10.41
C GLY A 83 15.60 -18.56 9.21
N ARG A 84 15.10 -19.79 9.03
CA ARG A 84 15.43 -20.61 7.85
C ARG A 84 14.67 -20.09 6.61
N PRO A 85 15.25 -20.23 5.40
CA PRO A 85 14.53 -19.88 4.18
C PRO A 85 13.37 -20.87 3.93
N LEU A 86 12.24 -20.34 3.44
CA LEU A 86 11.17 -21.14 2.84
C LEU A 86 11.36 -21.24 1.33
N GLN A 87 11.14 -22.43 0.78
CA GLN A 87 11.05 -22.63 -0.66
C GLN A 87 9.67 -22.18 -1.14
N LYS A 88 9.65 -21.13 -1.96
CA LYS A 88 8.43 -20.52 -2.51
C LYS A 88 8.52 -20.47 -4.04
N ASP A 89 7.38 -20.48 -4.72
CA ASP A 89 7.31 -20.17 -6.14
C ASP A 89 7.37 -18.65 -6.39
N ALA A 90 7.24 -18.24 -7.65
CA ALA A 90 7.26 -16.83 -8.04
C ALA A 90 6.04 -16.03 -7.53
N HIS A 91 4.96 -16.71 -7.16
CA HIS A 91 3.74 -16.11 -6.62
C HIS A 91 3.79 -15.99 -5.08
N GLY A 92 4.76 -16.65 -4.43
CA GLY A 92 4.93 -16.63 -2.98
C GLY A 92 4.37 -17.86 -2.27
N TRP A 93 3.80 -18.82 -3.00
CA TRP A 93 3.28 -20.07 -2.43
C TRP A 93 4.41 -20.99 -2.02
N VAL A 94 4.29 -21.60 -0.84
CA VAL A 94 5.27 -22.57 -0.34
C VAL A 94 5.22 -23.82 -1.19
N THR A 95 6.36 -24.30 -1.68
CA THR A 95 6.43 -25.48 -2.57
C THR A 95 7.02 -26.71 -1.89
N SER A 96 7.79 -26.52 -0.81
CA SER A 96 8.32 -27.61 -0.01
C SER A 96 8.72 -27.15 1.39
N LEU A 97 8.71 -28.09 2.33
CA LEU A 97 9.21 -27.92 3.69
C LEU A 97 10.46 -28.78 3.91
N ALA A 98 11.43 -28.24 4.65
CA ALA A 98 12.53 -28.99 5.22
C ALA A 98 12.07 -29.81 6.44
N SER A 99 12.92 -30.72 6.92
CA SER A 99 12.60 -31.52 8.11
C SER A 99 12.32 -30.62 9.32
N GLY A 100 11.20 -30.86 9.99
CA GLY A 100 10.74 -30.10 11.15
C GLY A 100 10.37 -28.64 10.86
N GLN A 101 10.27 -28.24 9.59
CA GLN A 101 9.86 -26.90 9.19
C GLN A 101 8.34 -26.81 9.03
N VAL A 102 7.77 -25.71 9.49
CA VAL A 102 6.36 -25.34 9.30
C VAL A 102 6.37 -23.97 8.62
N ALA A 103 5.49 -23.75 7.64
CA ALA A 103 5.29 -22.40 7.10
C ALA A 103 4.08 -21.75 7.76
N ARG A 104 4.21 -20.50 8.20
CA ARG A 104 3.19 -19.79 8.97
C ARG A 104 2.82 -18.44 8.38
N SER A 105 1.55 -18.05 8.47
CA SER A 105 1.10 -16.72 8.07
C SER A 105 -0.02 -16.25 9.00
N PHE A 106 0.14 -15.06 9.59
CA PHE A 106 -0.96 -14.35 10.26
C PHE A 106 -1.90 -13.78 9.22
N VAL A 107 -3.19 -14.08 9.35
CA VAL A 107 -4.21 -13.66 8.38
C VAL A 107 -5.03 -12.50 8.91
N VAL A 108 -5.57 -12.64 10.12
CA VAL A 108 -6.29 -11.57 10.84
C VAL A 108 -5.94 -11.59 12.32
N GLY A 109 -5.91 -10.43 12.98
CA GLY A 109 -5.66 -10.37 14.42
C GLY A 109 -5.01 -9.06 14.86
N GLY A 110 -4.19 -9.12 15.91
CA GLY A 110 -3.44 -7.98 16.44
C GLY A 110 -3.67 -7.77 17.93
N ASP A 111 -2.94 -6.82 18.51
CA ASP A 111 -3.12 -6.43 19.91
C ASP A 111 -4.49 -5.76 20.16
N ASP A 112 -5.10 -5.23 19.09
CA ASP A 112 -6.45 -4.67 19.09
C ASP A 112 -7.28 -5.33 17.96
N PRO A 113 -7.76 -6.56 18.16
CA PRO A 113 -8.31 -7.39 17.07
C PRO A 113 -9.73 -6.96 16.67
N HIS A 114 -9.87 -6.57 15.40
CA HIS A 114 -11.10 -6.02 14.81
C HIS A 114 -11.75 -6.91 13.74
N HIS A 115 -11.40 -8.20 13.71
CA HIS A 115 -11.96 -9.14 12.74
C HIS A 115 -13.36 -9.62 13.16
N PRO A 116 -14.28 -9.87 12.21
CA PRO A 116 -15.57 -10.43 12.53
C PRO A 116 -15.43 -11.87 13.07
N SER A 117 -16.19 -12.19 14.12
CA SER A 117 -16.40 -13.58 14.52
C SER A 117 -17.36 -14.25 13.53
N GLY A 118 -17.22 -15.55 13.34
CA GLY A 118 -18.12 -16.35 12.52
C GLY A 118 -17.37 -17.37 11.68
N ARG A 119 -18.07 -17.87 10.67
CA ARG A 119 -17.55 -18.88 9.75
C ARG A 119 -16.74 -18.25 8.62
N TYR A 120 -15.43 -18.43 8.67
CA TYR A 120 -14.52 -18.15 7.58
C TYR A 120 -14.53 -19.33 6.61
N VAL A 121 -14.30 -19.04 5.33
CA VAL A 121 -14.16 -20.08 4.32
C VAL A 121 -12.78 -20.01 3.70
N VAL A 122 -12.06 -21.13 3.74
CA VAL A 122 -10.73 -21.26 3.16
C VAL A 122 -10.80 -22.15 1.93
N ARG A 123 -10.34 -21.66 0.79
CA ARG A 123 -10.25 -22.44 -0.45
C ARG A 123 -8.80 -22.59 -0.85
N HIS A 124 -8.39 -23.77 -1.31
CA HIS A 124 -7.06 -23.94 -1.88
C HIS A 124 -7.00 -25.07 -2.90
N GLU A 125 -6.03 -24.95 -3.80
CA GLU A 125 -5.61 -26.05 -4.66
C GLU A 125 -4.43 -26.80 -4.04
N GLY A 126 -4.13 -27.98 -4.58
CA GLY A 126 -2.99 -28.79 -4.17
C GLY A 126 -3.18 -29.51 -2.84
N LYS A 127 -2.15 -30.25 -2.44
CA LYS A 127 -2.22 -31.19 -1.32
C LYS A 127 -1.22 -30.86 -0.22
N GLY A 128 -1.69 -30.94 1.01
CA GLY A 128 -0.90 -30.70 2.19
C GLY A 128 -1.75 -30.78 3.45
N ARG A 129 -1.15 -30.44 4.58
CA ARG A 129 -1.85 -30.32 5.87
C ARG A 129 -1.82 -28.88 6.33
N LEU A 130 -2.94 -28.20 6.13
CA LEU A 130 -3.20 -26.86 6.66
C LEU A 130 -3.78 -26.97 8.08
N VAL A 131 -3.24 -26.19 9.00
CA VAL A 131 -3.71 -26.13 10.38
C VAL A 131 -4.06 -24.70 10.73
N PHE A 132 -5.22 -24.54 11.34
CA PHE A 132 -5.75 -23.25 11.76
C PHE A 132 -5.52 -23.07 13.26
N ARG A 133 -5.16 -21.85 13.66
CA ARG A 133 -4.79 -21.53 15.03
C ARG A 133 -5.35 -20.17 15.45
N GLY A 134 -5.35 -19.91 16.75
CA GLY A 134 -5.88 -18.69 17.36
C GLY A 134 -7.33 -18.84 17.78
N GLY A 135 -8.21 -17.99 17.27
CA GLY A 135 -9.63 -17.95 17.61
C GLY A 135 -10.48 -19.09 17.09
N VAL A 136 -9.87 -20.16 16.57
CA VAL A 136 -10.59 -21.32 16.03
C VAL A 136 -11.44 -21.99 17.10
N ARG A 137 -12.68 -22.33 16.78
CA ARG A 137 -13.62 -23.05 17.65
C ARG A 137 -14.13 -24.29 16.94
N GLY A 138 -14.05 -25.43 17.61
CA GLY A 138 -14.43 -26.72 17.01
C GLY A 138 -13.43 -27.20 15.96
N GLU A 139 -13.80 -28.28 15.26
CA GLU A 139 -12.99 -28.86 14.20
C GLU A 139 -13.34 -28.22 12.84
N PRO A 140 -12.35 -27.79 12.04
CA PRO A 140 -12.59 -27.34 10.67
C PRO A 140 -13.31 -28.41 9.83
N VAL A 141 -14.25 -27.97 8.99
CA VAL A 141 -15.03 -28.87 8.14
C VAL A 141 -14.51 -28.79 6.72
N GLU A 142 -13.84 -29.85 6.26
CA GLU A 142 -13.30 -29.95 4.91
C GLU A 142 -14.29 -30.59 3.93
N SER A 143 -14.32 -30.03 2.72
CA SER A 143 -15.12 -30.48 1.60
C SER A 143 -14.37 -30.25 0.28
N GLN A 144 -14.88 -30.79 -0.83
CA GLN A 144 -14.34 -30.58 -2.17
C GLN A 144 -15.37 -29.84 -3.02
N VAL A 145 -14.99 -28.71 -3.61
CA VAL A 145 -15.85 -27.86 -4.44
C VAL A 145 -15.05 -27.43 -5.67
N ASP A 146 -15.58 -27.69 -6.86
CA ASP A 146 -14.97 -27.31 -8.15
C ASP A 146 -13.51 -27.76 -8.34
N GLY A 147 -13.13 -28.90 -7.76
CA GLY A 147 -11.77 -29.43 -7.84
C GLY A 147 -10.78 -28.81 -6.83
N GLU A 148 -11.28 -28.00 -5.91
CA GLU A 148 -10.51 -27.38 -4.83
C GLU A 148 -10.96 -27.89 -3.46
N THR A 149 -10.05 -27.85 -2.50
CA THR A 149 -10.38 -28.06 -1.10
C THR A 149 -11.04 -26.81 -0.53
N ARG A 150 -12.23 -26.96 0.04
CA ARG A 150 -12.97 -25.91 0.75
C ARG A 150 -13.14 -26.28 2.22
N ILE A 151 -12.65 -25.42 3.11
CA ILE A 151 -12.61 -25.64 4.55
C ILE A 151 -13.40 -24.53 5.25
N GLU A 152 -14.40 -24.91 6.04
CA GLU A 152 -15.11 -23.98 6.92
C GLU A 152 -14.43 -23.95 8.29
N VAL A 153 -14.10 -22.74 8.75
CA VAL A 153 -13.40 -22.52 10.02
C VAL A 153 -14.20 -21.52 10.85
N GLU A 154 -14.70 -21.95 12.00
CA GLU A 154 -15.36 -21.05 12.94
C GLU A 154 -14.29 -20.29 13.74
N VAL A 155 -14.30 -18.95 13.65
CA VAL A 155 -13.31 -18.07 14.29
C VAL A 155 -14.02 -17.12 15.24
N GLN A 156 -13.48 -16.96 16.44
CA GLN A 156 -14.03 -16.09 17.47
C GLN A 156 -13.03 -15.01 17.88
N ALA A 157 -13.43 -13.75 17.69
CA ALA A 157 -12.75 -12.59 18.24
C ALA A 157 -12.78 -12.63 19.79
N PRO A 158 -11.77 -12.06 20.49
CA PRO A 158 -10.67 -11.26 19.96
C PRO A 158 -9.50 -12.08 19.39
N ASP A 159 -9.48 -13.40 19.56
CA ASP A 159 -8.35 -14.23 19.15
C ASP A 159 -8.23 -14.27 17.61
N GLY A 160 -7.11 -13.79 17.05
CA GLY A 160 -6.90 -13.76 15.59
C GLY A 160 -6.85 -15.14 14.91
N LEU A 161 -6.64 -15.18 13.59
CA LEU A 161 -6.44 -16.38 12.80
C LEU A 161 -5.04 -16.37 12.18
N TRP A 162 -4.32 -17.47 12.34
CA TRP A 162 -3.14 -17.77 11.53
C TRP A 162 -3.18 -19.19 10.99
N LEU A 163 -2.50 -19.36 9.87
CA LEU A 163 -2.39 -20.61 9.14
C LEU A 163 -1.01 -21.22 9.36
N GLU A 164 -0.97 -22.54 9.48
CA GLU A 164 0.28 -23.31 9.49
C GLU A 164 0.21 -24.41 8.43
N ILE A 165 1.15 -24.42 7.49
CA ILE A 165 1.38 -25.54 6.58
C ILE A 165 2.39 -26.46 7.23
N HIS A 166 1.94 -27.65 7.61
CA HIS A 166 2.80 -28.65 8.25
C HIS A 166 3.31 -29.72 7.29
N GLU A 167 2.54 -30.01 6.25
CA GLU A 167 2.86 -31.00 5.23
C GLU A 167 2.49 -30.43 3.87
N ILE A 168 3.28 -30.75 2.85
CA ILE A 168 3.02 -30.34 1.47
C ILE A 168 3.47 -31.43 0.50
N ASP A 169 2.60 -31.76 -0.44
CA ASP A 169 2.94 -32.65 -1.54
C ASP A 169 3.78 -31.87 -2.57
N ARG A 170 5.04 -32.23 -2.75
CA ARG A 170 5.94 -31.54 -3.69
C ARG A 170 5.55 -31.73 -5.15
N SER A 171 4.75 -32.76 -5.46
CA SER A 171 4.26 -33.00 -6.82
C SER A 171 2.96 -32.25 -7.13
N ASP A 172 2.28 -31.76 -6.10
CA ASP A 172 1.05 -30.95 -6.19
C ASP A 172 0.98 -29.98 -5.00
N PRO A 173 1.87 -28.96 -4.96
CA PRO A 173 1.99 -28.07 -3.80
C PRO A 173 0.73 -27.23 -3.62
N MET A 174 0.42 -26.93 -2.34
CA MET A 174 -0.69 -26.05 -2.00
C MET A 174 -0.46 -24.64 -2.54
N ARG A 175 -1.47 -24.09 -3.20
CA ARG A 175 -1.45 -22.79 -3.86
C ARG A 175 -2.87 -22.23 -3.93
N ASN A 176 -3.00 -20.96 -4.32
CA ASN A 176 -4.30 -20.28 -4.42
C ASN A 176 -5.12 -20.41 -3.12
N ILE A 177 -4.43 -20.34 -1.97
CA ILE A 177 -5.05 -20.35 -0.65
C ILE A 177 -5.77 -19.01 -0.50
N ARG A 178 -7.09 -19.02 -0.42
CA ARG A 178 -7.95 -17.84 -0.25
C ARG A 178 -8.69 -18.00 1.06
N VAL A 179 -8.80 -16.93 1.84
CA VAL A 179 -9.45 -16.92 3.15
C VAL A 179 -10.54 -15.84 3.14
N TYR A 180 -11.79 -16.26 3.01
CA TYR A 180 -12.92 -15.37 2.94
C TYR A 180 -13.49 -15.06 4.33
N LEU A 181 -13.78 -13.78 4.55
CA LEU A 181 -14.50 -13.31 5.74
C LEU A 181 -15.91 -13.93 5.84
N PRO A 182 -16.53 -13.94 7.03
CA PRO A 182 -17.93 -14.32 7.20
C PRO A 182 -18.89 -13.36 6.49
N GLY A 183 -19.95 -13.91 5.91
CA GLY A 183 -21.03 -13.14 5.29
C GLY A 183 -20.87 -13.00 3.77
N GLY A 184 -21.41 -11.91 3.25
CA GLY A 184 -21.48 -11.66 1.83
C GLY A 184 -21.79 -10.21 1.48
N ARG A 185 -22.11 -10.00 0.20
CA ARG A 185 -22.49 -8.72 -0.39
C ARG A 185 -23.88 -8.84 -0.98
N CYS A 186 -24.70 -7.80 -0.84
CA CYS A 186 -25.99 -7.76 -1.52
C CYS A 186 -25.78 -7.70 -3.04
N ALA A 187 -26.46 -8.58 -3.78
CA ALA A 187 -26.28 -8.70 -5.23
C ALA A 187 -26.54 -7.39 -5.99
N GLU A 188 -27.44 -6.55 -5.46
CA GLU A 188 -27.83 -5.27 -6.06
C GLU A 188 -26.95 -4.06 -5.67
N ASP A 189 -26.07 -4.21 -4.67
CA ASP A 189 -25.33 -3.10 -4.09
C ASP A 189 -23.93 -3.53 -3.63
N ALA A 190 -22.92 -3.08 -4.37
CA ALA A 190 -21.51 -3.40 -4.11
C ALA A 190 -21.00 -2.91 -2.75
N GLN A 191 -21.63 -1.88 -2.18
CA GLN A 191 -21.21 -1.23 -0.93
C GLN A 191 -21.99 -1.74 0.28
N LYS A 192 -22.90 -2.70 0.10
CA LYS A 192 -23.71 -3.26 1.18
C LYS A 192 -23.31 -4.69 1.51
N ALA A 193 -22.75 -4.86 2.71
CA ALA A 193 -22.51 -6.18 3.29
C ALA A 193 -23.82 -6.81 3.81
N CYS A 194 -23.86 -8.12 3.89
CA CYS A 194 -25.00 -8.89 4.38
C CYS A 194 -24.56 -10.19 5.06
N GLN A 195 -25.42 -10.74 5.91
CA GLN A 195 -25.25 -12.06 6.52
C GLN A 195 -26.26 -13.10 6.01
N ALA A 196 -27.38 -12.64 5.45
CA ALA A 196 -28.45 -13.50 4.92
C ALA A 196 -29.28 -12.77 3.85
N ASP A 197 -29.98 -13.54 3.01
CA ASP A 197 -30.78 -13.02 1.90
C ASP A 197 -31.81 -11.97 2.33
N GLY A 198 -32.40 -12.11 3.52
CA GLY A 198 -33.41 -11.17 4.03
C GLY A 198 -32.89 -9.74 4.31
N GLU A 199 -31.58 -9.52 4.26
CA GLU A 199 -30.95 -8.20 4.39
C GLU A 199 -30.80 -7.49 3.05
N CYS A 200 -30.97 -8.21 1.93
CA CYS A 200 -30.81 -7.73 0.57
C CYS A 200 -32.16 -7.71 -0.16
N THR A 201 -32.20 -6.97 -1.27
CA THR A 201 -33.38 -6.89 -2.13
C THR A 201 -33.53 -8.16 -2.97
N ASP A 202 -32.42 -8.68 -3.49
CA ASP A 202 -32.37 -9.93 -4.25
C ASP A 202 -31.84 -11.08 -3.37
N ARG A 203 -30.52 -11.15 -3.18
CA ARG A 203 -29.88 -12.15 -2.32
C ARG A 203 -28.57 -11.65 -1.73
N CYS A 204 -28.13 -12.34 -0.68
CA CYS A 204 -26.81 -12.17 -0.12
C CYS A 204 -25.83 -13.12 -0.82
N VAL A 205 -24.91 -12.57 -1.61
CA VAL A 205 -23.90 -13.36 -2.33
C VAL A 205 -22.72 -13.59 -1.38
N PRO A 206 -22.40 -14.85 -1.00
CA PRO A 206 -21.24 -15.13 -0.16
C PRO A 206 -19.96 -14.61 -0.80
N PHE A 207 -19.03 -14.10 0.00
CA PHE A 207 -17.80 -13.52 -0.52
C PHE A 207 -16.97 -14.49 -1.39
N GLU A 208 -16.99 -15.78 -1.08
CA GLU A 208 -16.27 -16.80 -1.85
C GLU A 208 -16.79 -17.01 -3.29
N GLU A 209 -17.97 -16.50 -3.62
CA GLU A 209 -18.61 -16.69 -4.93
C GLU A 209 -18.13 -15.67 -5.98
N ASN A 210 -17.78 -14.45 -5.56
CA ASN A 210 -17.50 -13.33 -6.48
C ASN A 210 -16.25 -12.49 -6.12
N ALA A 211 -15.36 -13.02 -5.28
CA ALA A 211 -14.17 -12.30 -4.84
C ALA A 211 -13.23 -11.88 -5.99
N ASP A 212 -13.12 -12.67 -7.06
CA ASP A 212 -12.24 -12.35 -8.19
C ASP A 212 -12.72 -11.12 -8.98
N GLU A 213 -14.03 -10.95 -9.09
CA GLU A 213 -14.67 -9.83 -9.80
C GLU A 213 -14.77 -8.59 -8.92
N GLN A 214 -15.08 -8.78 -7.64
CA GLN A 214 -15.23 -7.70 -6.67
C GLN A 214 -14.48 -8.07 -5.37
N PRO A 215 -13.16 -7.83 -5.33
CA PRO A 215 -12.31 -8.24 -4.22
C PRO A 215 -12.50 -7.36 -2.99
N PHE A 216 -13.11 -6.19 -3.13
CA PHE A 216 -13.24 -5.23 -2.04
C PHE A 216 -14.37 -5.58 -1.08
N HIS A 217 -14.11 -5.36 0.21
CA HIS A 217 -15.13 -5.49 1.23
C HIS A 217 -16.17 -4.37 1.10
N PRO A 218 -17.49 -4.65 1.12
CA PRO A 218 -18.52 -3.63 0.90
C PRO A 218 -18.44 -2.44 1.88
N THR A 219 -18.16 -2.70 3.16
CA THR A 219 -17.98 -1.64 4.16
C THR A 219 -16.81 -0.71 3.81
N PHE A 220 -15.70 -1.26 3.32
CA PHE A 220 -14.54 -0.47 2.92
C PHE A 220 -14.87 0.44 1.73
N LEU A 221 -15.62 -0.08 0.74
CA LEU A 221 -16.13 0.75 -0.35
C LEU A 221 -17.05 1.87 0.15
N SER A 222 -17.98 1.55 1.06
CA SER A 222 -18.91 2.54 1.62
C SER A 222 -18.20 3.66 2.38
N GLU A 223 -17.18 3.32 3.17
CA GLU A 223 -16.38 4.27 3.94
C GLU A 223 -15.55 5.20 3.05
N LEU A 224 -15.09 4.70 1.89
CA LEU A 224 -14.32 5.49 0.94
C LEU A 224 -15.17 6.27 -0.07
N ALA A 225 -16.43 5.88 -0.27
CA ALA A 225 -17.33 6.51 -1.25
C ALA A 225 -17.41 8.05 -1.19
N PRO A 226 -17.33 8.72 -0.02
CA PRO A 226 -17.35 10.18 0.04
C PRO A 226 -16.13 10.89 -0.58
N PHE A 227 -15.00 10.21 -0.73
CA PHE A 227 -13.75 10.79 -1.22
C PHE A 227 -13.68 10.77 -2.74
N GLY A 228 -13.25 11.89 -3.33
CA GLY A 228 -13.07 12.01 -4.78
C GLY A 228 -11.68 11.61 -5.27
N VAL A 229 -10.69 11.53 -4.38
CA VAL A 229 -9.30 11.20 -4.71
C VAL A 229 -8.78 10.17 -3.70
N LEU A 230 -8.16 9.10 -4.19
CA LEU A 230 -7.55 8.05 -3.36
C LEU A 230 -6.04 8.03 -3.55
N ARG A 231 -5.29 8.30 -2.48
CA ARG A 231 -3.83 8.22 -2.48
C ARG A 231 -3.35 6.86 -1.97
N PHE A 232 -2.57 6.19 -2.81
CA PHE A 232 -2.14 4.80 -2.62
C PHE A 232 -0.74 4.63 -2.01
N MET A 233 -0.20 5.64 -1.33
CA MET A 233 1.19 5.64 -0.85
C MET A 233 1.56 4.38 -0.05
N ASP A 234 0.73 4.01 0.93
CA ASP A 234 0.95 2.84 1.79
C ASP A 234 0.67 1.52 1.06
N TRP A 235 -0.31 1.50 0.16
CA TRP A 235 -0.59 0.34 -0.69
C TRP A 235 0.58 0.05 -1.64
N GLN A 236 1.22 1.08 -2.17
CA GLN A 236 2.44 0.97 -2.98
C GLN A 236 3.71 0.74 -2.15
N ARG A 237 3.61 0.79 -0.81
CA ARG A 237 4.74 0.72 0.13
C ARG A 237 5.88 1.66 -0.23
N THR A 238 5.53 2.92 -0.49
CA THR A 238 6.48 3.94 -0.96
C THR A 238 7.52 4.29 0.10
N ASN A 239 7.17 4.20 1.38
CA ASN A 239 8.05 4.52 2.49
C ASN A 239 8.83 3.31 2.99
N ARG A 240 10.12 3.51 3.27
CA ARG A 240 10.95 2.54 3.99
C ARG A 240 11.75 3.25 5.07
N MET A 241 11.60 2.80 6.31
CA MET A 241 12.39 3.31 7.42
C MET A 241 13.87 2.97 7.23
N ARG A 242 14.73 3.95 7.46
CA ARG A 242 16.19 3.78 7.44
C ARG A 242 16.59 2.73 8.48
N GLY A 243 17.44 1.80 8.07
CA GLY A 243 17.91 0.71 8.93
C GLY A 243 16.95 -0.48 9.03
N ASP A 244 15.83 -0.47 8.30
CA ASP A 244 15.01 -1.67 8.16
C ASP A 244 15.78 -2.73 7.35
N THR A 245 16.02 -3.87 8.01
CA THR A 245 16.81 -4.99 7.49
C THR A 245 15.95 -6.20 7.17
N ASP A 246 14.62 -6.10 7.30
CA ASP A 246 13.74 -7.24 7.07
C ASP A 246 13.80 -7.69 5.59
N PRO A 247 14.32 -8.89 5.30
CA PRO A 247 14.48 -9.39 3.94
C PRO A 247 13.14 -9.73 3.26
N ASN A 248 12.06 -9.92 4.03
CA ASN A 248 10.72 -10.16 3.50
C ASN A 248 10.02 -8.86 3.09
N TRP A 249 10.58 -7.71 3.44
CA TRP A 249 10.09 -6.38 3.06
C TRP A 249 10.88 -5.83 1.86
N SER A 250 11.20 -6.70 0.90
CA SER A 250 12.18 -6.52 -0.19
C SER A 250 11.65 -5.84 -1.47
N PHE A 251 10.42 -5.32 -1.50
CA PHE A 251 9.87 -4.58 -2.66
C PHE A 251 10.55 -3.22 -2.94
N TRP A 252 11.63 -2.93 -2.22
CA TRP A 252 12.31 -1.64 -2.20
C TRP A 252 13.18 -1.30 -3.41
N PRO A 253 13.71 -2.23 -4.22
CA PRO A 253 14.33 -1.86 -5.48
C PRO A 253 13.42 -2.22 -6.66
N VAL A 254 12.11 -1.94 -6.59
CA VAL A 254 11.33 -1.93 -7.85
C VAL A 254 11.91 -0.82 -8.73
N ARG A 255 12.73 -1.27 -9.65
CA ARG A 255 13.38 -0.48 -10.69
C ARG A 255 12.66 -0.69 -12.02
N GLU A 256 12.30 -1.93 -12.29
CA GLU A 256 11.70 -2.36 -13.55
C GLU A 256 10.30 -2.93 -13.35
N TRP A 257 9.47 -2.81 -14.38
CA TRP A 257 8.07 -3.27 -14.35
C TRP A 257 7.92 -4.73 -13.95
N SER A 258 8.81 -5.59 -14.43
CA SER A 258 8.81 -7.03 -14.12
C SER A 258 9.03 -7.34 -12.64
N GLY A 259 9.48 -6.37 -11.84
CA GLY A 259 9.61 -6.50 -10.39
C GLY A 259 8.37 -6.04 -9.60
N TYR A 260 7.37 -5.42 -10.25
CA TYR A 260 6.13 -5.01 -9.61
C TYR A 260 5.13 -6.18 -9.58
N PRO A 261 4.37 -6.38 -8.49
CA PRO A 261 3.53 -7.56 -8.34
C PRO A 261 2.29 -7.52 -9.25
N GLY A 262 1.93 -8.70 -9.77
CA GLY A 262 0.63 -8.98 -10.37
C GLY A 262 -0.41 -9.44 -9.33
N ARG A 263 -1.65 -9.73 -9.76
CA ARG A 263 -2.74 -10.16 -8.86
C ARG A 263 -2.55 -11.54 -8.26
N ASP A 264 -1.77 -12.37 -8.94
CA ASP A 264 -1.53 -13.77 -8.66
C ASP A 264 -0.54 -14.02 -7.50
N VAL A 265 0.02 -12.97 -6.90
CA VAL A 265 0.87 -13.09 -5.71
C VAL A 265 0.06 -13.35 -4.44
N THR A 266 0.68 -13.98 -3.44
CA THR A 266 0.01 -14.33 -2.17
C THR A 266 -0.54 -13.11 -1.43
N THR A 267 0.25 -12.05 -1.32
CA THR A 267 -0.09 -10.84 -0.55
C THR A 267 0.04 -9.60 -1.43
N TRP A 268 -0.93 -8.69 -1.34
CA TRP A 268 -0.98 -7.46 -2.11
C TRP A 268 -0.31 -6.30 -1.36
N SER A 269 0.94 -6.54 -0.95
CA SER A 269 1.76 -5.60 -0.18
C SER A 269 3.21 -5.60 -0.74
N PRO A 270 3.51 -4.79 -1.77
CA PRO A 270 2.71 -3.71 -2.33
C PRO A 270 1.58 -4.22 -3.22
N THR A 271 0.58 -3.38 -3.38
CA THR A 271 -0.64 -3.73 -4.08
C THR A 271 -0.44 -3.67 -5.60
N PRO A 272 -0.89 -4.69 -6.35
CA PRO A 272 -0.88 -4.66 -7.81
C PRO A 272 -1.60 -3.43 -8.35
N VAL A 273 -1.08 -2.83 -9.42
CA VAL A 273 -1.68 -1.61 -9.99
C VAL A 273 -3.12 -1.83 -10.42
N ASP A 274 -3.42 -3.03 -10.91
CA ASP A 274 -4.76 -3.38 -11.36
C ASP A 274 -5.78 -3.40 -10.22
N VAL A 275 -5.34 -3.70 -9.00
CA VAL A 275 -6.21 -3.68 -7.82
C VAL A 275 -6.46 -2.23 -7.41
N MET A 276 -5.43 -1.39 -7.39
CA MET A 276 -5.61 0.04 -7.11
C MET A 276 -6.53 0.73 -8.13
N VAL A 277 -6.38 0.38 -9.42
CA VAL A 277 -7.25 0.89 -10.50
C VAL A 277 -8.68 0.40 -10.35
N ASP A 278 -8.89 -0.87 -9.98
CA ASP A 278 -10.25 -1.37 -9.76
C ASP A 278 -10.95 -0.67 -8.60
N LEU A 279 -10.23 -0.38 -7.51
CA LEU A 279 -10.80 0.39 -6.41
C LEU A 279 -11.20 1.79 -6.88
N ALA A 280 -10.35 2.43 -7.68
CA ALA A 280 -10.61 3.76 -8.24
C ALA A 280 -11.84 3.76 -9.16
N ASN A 281 -11.96 2.78 -10.06
CA ASN A 281 -13.12 2.63 -10.93
C ASN A 281 -14.39 2.33 -10.12
N GLU A 282 -14.35 1.39 -9.18
CA GLU A 282 -15.49 1.03 -8.33
C GLU A 282 -16.05 2.23 -7.54
N LEU A 283 -15.17 3.15 -7.16
CA LEU A 283 -15.52 4.34 -6.39
C LEU A 283 -15.61 5.61 -7.24
N ASP A 284 -15.55 5.53 -8.57
CA ASP A 284 -15.43 6.70 -9.45
C ASP A 284 -14.42 7.74 -8.93
N ALA A 285 -13.32 7.30 -8.33
CA ALA A 285 -12.36 8.13 -7.64
C ALA A 285 -11.10 8.33 -8.48
N ASP A 286 -10.53 9.52 -8.40
CA ASP A 286 -9.29 9.84 -9.09
C ASP A 286 -8.10 9.23 -8.32
N PRO A 287 -7.26 8.38 -8.95
CA PRO A 287 -6.16 7.75 -8.25
C PRO A 287 -4.94 8.68 -8.13
N TRP A 288 -4.29 8.69 -6.96
CA TRP A 288 -2.99 9.31 -6.72
C TRP A 288 -1.94 8.24 -6.42
N PHE A 289 -0.99 8.09 -7.34
CA PHE A 289 0.12 7.16 -7.25
C PHE A 289 1.42 7.85 -6.84
N CYS A 290 2.15 7.22 -5.93
CA CYS A 290 3.54 7.56 -5.61
C CYS A 290 4.46 6.62 -6.40
N ILE A 291 5.26 7.15 -7.31
CA ILE A 291 6.19 6.37 -8.13
C ILE A 291 7.41 5.99 -7.27
N PRO A 292 7.85 4.71 -7.26
CA PRO A 292 9.05 4.29 -6.55
C PRO A 292 10.25 5.15 -6.92
N HIS A 293 11.02 5.62 -5.93
CA HIS A 293 12.14 6.54 -6.13
C HIS A 293 13.26 5.97 -7.03
N LEU A 294 13.36 4.64 -7.14
CA LEU A 294 14.31 3.92 -8.00
C LEU A 294 13.73 3.49 -9.36
N ALA A 295 12.47 3.79 -9.65
CA ALA A 295 11.83 3.40 -10.90
C ALA A 295 12.55 3.95 -12.13
N SER A 296 12.82 3.06 -13.09
CA SER A 296 13.32 3.41 -14.42
C SER A 296 12.24 4.15 -15.21
N ASP A 297 12.62 4.86 -16.27
CA ASP A 297 11.63 5.46 -17.18
C ASP A 297 10.75 4.39 -17.84
N ASP A 298 11.31 3.19 -18.08
CA ASP A 298 10.55 2.09 -18.66
C ASP A 298 9.47 1.60 -17.70
N PHE A 299 9.78 1.46 -16.41
CA PHE A 299 8.76 1.20 -15.38
C PHE A 299 7.64 2.23 -15.45
N VAL A 300 7.97 3.53 -15.47
CA VAL A 300 6.95 4.60 -15.45
C VAL A 300 6.08 4.55 -16.70
N ARG A 301 6.66 4.27 -17.88
CA ARG A 301 5.90 4.10 -19.14
C ARG A 301 4.99 2.88 -19.10
N GLN A 302 5.45 1.74 -18.56
CA GLN A 302 4.63 0.54 -18.44
C GLN A 302 3.50 0.75 -17.42
N PHE A 303 3.79 1.42 -16.30
CA PHE A 303 2.78 1.82 -15.32
C PHE A 303 1.70 2.70 -15.98
N ALA A 304 2.10 3.76 -16.69
CA ALA A 304 1.18 4.64 -17.40
C ALA A 304 0.38 3.92 -18.50
N SER A 305 1.00 3.01 -19.25
CA SER A 305 0.29 2.18 -20.24
C SER A 305 -0.77 1.31 -19.57
N ARG A 306 -0.44 0.70 -18.43
CA ARG A 306 -1.38 -0.14 -17.69
C ARG A 306 -2.57 0.64 -17.15
N LEU A 307 -2.34 1.86 -16.65
CA LEU A 307 -3.43 2.76 -16.27
C LEU A 307 -4.33 3.08 -17.46
N ARG A 308 -3.76 3.46 -18.61
CA ARG A 308 -4.53 3.79 -19.82
C ARG A 308 -5.38 2.61 -20.33
N GLU A 309 -4.95 1.37 -20.09
CA GLU A 309 -5.68 0.17 -20.49
C GLU A 309 -6.87 -0.18 -19.60
N ARG A 310 -6.82 0.18 -18.31
CA ARG A 310 -7.74 -0.34 -17.28
C ARG A 310 -8.54 0.74 -16.55
N LEU A 311 -7.98 1.93 -16.37
CA LEU A 311 -8.64 3.03 -15.68
C LEU A 311 -9.73 3.62 -16.57
N GLU A 312 -10.87 3.95 -15.96
CA GLU A 312 -11.94 4.66 -16.65
C GLU A 312 -11.44 5.98 -17.27
N PRO A 313 -11.81 6.29 -18.53
CA PRO A 313 -11.22 7.40 -19.28
C PRO A 313 -11.56 8.78 -18.71
N GLU A 314 -12.58 8.88 -17.85
CA GLU A 314 -12.97 10.12 -17.17
C GLU A 314 -12.14 10.41 -15.90
N ARG A 315 -11.32 9.46 -15.44
CA ARG A 315 -10.51 9.62 -14.21
C ARG A 315 -9.29 10.50 -14.45
N THR A 316 -8.99 11.34 -13.46
CA THR A 316 -7.73 12.09 -13.43
C THR A 316 -6.68 11.29 -12.66
N VAL A 317 -5.51 11.07 -13.26
CA VAL A 317 -4.38 10.43 -12.59
C VAL A 317 -3.50 11.50 -11.94
N TYR A 318 -3.30 11.40 -10.62
CA TYR A 318 -2.30 12.18 -9.90
C TYR A 318 -1.04 11.34 -9.71
N VAL A 319 0.13 11.95 -9.94
CA VAL A 319 1.42 11.28 -9.83
C VAL A 319 2.36 12.11 -8.96
N GLU A 320 2.98 11.43 -8.01
CA GLU A 320 4.02 11.98 -7.14
C GLU A 320 5.30 11.17 -7.32
N TYR A 321 6.45 11.83 -7.45
CA TYR A 321 7.73 11.13 -7.39
C TYR A 321 8.07 10.86 -5.93
N THR A 322 8.05 9.58 -5.52
CA THR A 322 8.26 9.09 -4.14
C THR A 322 7.30 9.70 -3.10
N ASN A 323 7.70 9.70 -1.83
CA ASN A 323 7.03 10.33 -0.70
C ASN A 323 8.08 10.88 0.28
N GLU A 324 7.78 12.03 0.88
CA GLU A 324 8.57 12.63 1.98
C GLU A 324 10.10 12.58 1.78
N TYR A 325 10.59 12.93 0.58
CA TYR A 325 12.02 13.04 0.32
C TYR A 325 12.76 13.92 1.36
N TRP A 326 12.07 14.94 1.90
CA TRP A 326 12.61 15.83 2.92
C TRP A 326 12.85 15.14 4.29
N ASN A 327 12.27 13.97 4.53
CA ASN A 327 12.29 13.29 5.82
C ASN A 327 13.40 12.23 5.88
N ASP A 328 14.44 12.48 6.66
CA ASP A 328 15.65 11.66 6.70
C ASP A 328 15.45 10.30 7.39
N ILE A 329 14.34 10.10 8.11
CA ILE A 329 14.01 8.79 8.71
C ILE A 329 13.78 7.73 7.64
N PHE A 330 13.51 8.14 6.39
CA PHE A 330 13.26 7.21 5.30
C PHE A 330 14.47 7.04 4.39
N GLU A 331 14.66 5.83 3.88
CA GLU A 331 15.80 5.49 3.04
C GLU A 331 15.77 6.24 1.69
N GLN A 332 14.59 6.59 1.15
CA GLN A 332 14.52 7.35 -0.11
C GLN A 332 15.20 8.71 -0.02
N HIS A 333 15.25 9.35 1.15
CA HIS A 333 15.98 10.61 1.36
C HIS A 333 17.46 10.44 1.00
N GLN A 334 18.10 9.43 1.59
CA GLN A 334 19.51 9.13 1.40
C GLN A 334 19.80 8.74 -0.05
N VAL A 335 18.97 7.86 -0.63
CA VAL A 335 19.14 7.38 -2.01
C VAL A 335 19.05 8.54 -3.01
N ILE A 336 18.05 9.43 -2.86
CA ILE A 336 17.87 10.58 -3.75
C ILE A 336 19.03 11.57 -3.63
N ASN A 337 19.53 11.83 -2.42
CA ASN A 337 20.74 12.64 -2.23
C ASN A 337 21.96 12.04 -2.94
N GLY A 338 22.16 10.73 -2.80
CA GLY A 338 23.23 10.00 -3.49
C GLY A 338 23.11 10.05 -5.01
N LEU A 339 21.90 9.89 -5.56
CA LEU A 339 21.62 10.03 -6.99
C LEU A 339 21.88 11.45 -7.49
N GLY A 340 21.49 12.45 -6.73
CA GLY A 340 21.78 13.86 -7.03
C GLY A 340 23.28 14.12 -7.06
N CYS A 341 24.01 13.65 -6.04
CA CYS A 341 25.46 13.82 -6.00
C CYS A 341 26.14 13.11 -7.18
N ALA A 342 25.76 11.87 -7.47
CA ALA A 342 26.28 11.13 -8.62
C ALA A 342 26.05 11.87 -9.95
N ARG A 343 24.93 12.60 -10.08
CA ARG A 343 24.55 13.31 -11.31
C ARG A 343 25.28 14.64 -11.48
N TRP A 344 25.64 15.34 -10.40
CA TRP A 344 26.06 16.75 -10.49
C TRP A 344 27.30 17.16 -9.72
N ALA A 345 27.79 16.36 -8.78
CA ALA A 345 29.08 16.65 -8.18
C ALA A 345 30.20 16.53 -9.22
N GLU A 346 31.23 17.37 -9.12
CA GLU A 346 32.39 17.28 -10.01
C GLU A 346 33.24 16.07 -9.66
N ASP A 347 33.36 15.77 -8.35
CA ASP A 347 33.95 14.55 -7.83
C ASP A 347 33.04 13.94 -6.74
N PRO A 348 32.07 13.09 -7.13
CA PRO A 348 31.13 12.50 -6.18
C PRO A 348 31.79 11.75 -5.02
N ARG A 349 32.95 11.12 -5.25
CA ARG A 349 33.67 10.38 -4.20
C ARG A 349 34.27 11.35 -3.19
N ALA A 350 34.93 12.40 -3.64
CA ALA A 350 35.50 13.39 -2.74
C ALA A 350 34.44 14.24 -2.04
N GLU A 351 33.32 14.52 -2.71
CA GLU A 351 32.31 15.46 -2.22
C GLU A 351 31.25 14.82 -1.32
N CYS A 352 30.93 13.53 -1.51
CA CYS A 352 29.76 12.88 -0.92
C CYS A 352 30.03 11.52 -0.25
N ASP A 353 31.26 11.01 -0.29
CA ASP A 353 31.66 9.73 0.30
C ASP A 353 32.89 9.95 1.21
N PRO A 354 32.70 10.56 2.38
CA PRO A 354 33.81 11.03 3.21
C PRO A 354 34.61 9.89 3.84
N ASP A 355 34.03 8.70 4.00
CA ASP A 355 34.71 7.52 4.54
C ASP A 355 35.26 6.58 3.44
N GLY A 356 34.88 6.81 2.18
CA GLY A 356 35.38 6.10 1.01
C GLY A 356 34.80 4.69 0.86
N ASN A 357 33.65 4.42 1.47
CA ASN A 357 33.02 3.10 1.45
C ASN A 357 32.20 2.84 0.15
N GLY A 358 32.05 3.86 -0.70
CA GLY A 358 31.33 3.81 -1.97
C GLY A 358 29.85 4.16 -1.89
N VAL A 359 29.33 4.48 -0.70
CA VAL A 359 27.94 4.91 -0.48
C VAL A 359 27.88 6.43 -0.47
N LEU A 360 27.41 7.00 -1.57
CA LEU A 360 27.25 8.46 -1.67
C LEU A 360 26.17 8.96 -0.73
N CYS A 361 26.45 10.08 -0.07
CA CYS A 361 25.52 10.80 0.80
C CYS A 361 24.96 9.91 1.91
N GLU A 362 25.80 9.04 2.47
CA GLU A 362 25.45 8.26 3.65
C GLU A 362 25.03 9.14 4.81
N TYR A 363 24.09 8.67 5.63
CA TYR A 363 23.64 9.44 6.77
C TYR A 363 24.72 9.48 7.86
N THR A 364 25.14 10.69 8.23
CA THR A 364 26.09 10.96 9.31
C THR A 364 25.55 12.06 10.23
N GLU A 365 26.30 12.42 11.28
CA GLU A 365 26.06 13.69 11.95
C GLU A 365 26.05 14.85 10.93
N TRP A 366 25.19 15.83 11.16
CA TRP A 366 24.99 16.94 10.25
C TRP A 366 26.28 17.75 10.06
N ASN A 367 26.78 17.81 8.83
CA ASN A 367 28.05 18.42 8.46
C ASN A 367 28.01 19.01 7.03
N ASP A 368 29.13 19.58 6.57
CA ASP A 368 29.21 20.20 5.23
C ASP A 368 28.92 19.20 4.09
N THR A 369 29.23 17.92 4.27
CA THR A 369 28.89 16.87 3.31
C THR A 369 27.38 16.68 3.20
N GLN A 370 26.66 16.62 4.32
CA GLN A 370 25.19 16.52 4.32
C GLN A 370 24.53 17.74 3.65
N ILE A 371 25.07 18.94 3.88
CA ILE A 371 24.58 20.17 3.23
C ILE A 371 24.72 20.09 1.71
N ARG A 372 25.88 19.64 1.20
CA ARG A 372 26.09 19.45 -0.25
C ARG A 372 25.17 18.37 -0.82
N CYS A 373 25.08 17.24 -0.14
CA CYS A 373 24.24 16.12 -0.52
C CYS A 373 22.77 16.50 -0.63
N LEU A 374 22.24 17.27 0.33
CA LEU A 374 20.88 17.77 0.28
C LEU A 374 20.68 18.71 -0.92
N ALA A 375 21.60 19.65 -1.17
CA ALA A 375 21.51 20.55 -2.32
C ALA A 375 21.50 19.80 -3.66
N TYR A 376 22.32 18.75 -3.79
CA TYR A 376 22.30 17.88 -4.95
C TYR A 376 21.00 17.07 -5.02
N GLY A 377 20.52 16.49 -3.92
CA GLY A 377 19.29 15.72 -3.87
C GLY A 377 18.04 16.53 -4.20
N GLU A 378 17.91 17.76 -3.68
CA GLU A 378 16.76 18.64 -3.94
C GLU A 378 16.65 18.98 -5.43
N ARG A 379 17.79 19.26 -6.07
CA ARG A 379 17.84 19.46 -7.51
C ARG A 379 17.39 18.20 -8.25
N TYR A 380 17.74 17.01 -7.74
CA TYR A 380 17.47 15.70 -8.38
C TYR A 380 16.00 15.44 -8.32
N PHE A 381 15.45 15.55 -7.12
CA PHE A 381 14.05 15.42 -6.85
C PHE A 381 13.21 16.35 -7.74
N ALA A 382 13.57 17.64 -7.83
CA ALA A 382 12.84 18.60 -8.65
C ALA A 382 12.85 18.25 -10.15
N VAL A 383 14.03 17.92 -10.70
CA VAL A 383 14.16 17.54 -12.12
C VAL A 383 13.44 16.21 -12.39
N ARG A 384 13.64 15.20 -11.54
CA ARG A 384 13.06 13.87 -11.72
C ARG A 384 11.55 13.88 -11.59
N THR A 385 11.00 14.71 -10.71
CA THR A 385 9.54 14.92 -10.60
C THR A 385 8.96 15.41 -11.93
N ALA A 386 9.60 16.37 -12.59
CA ALA A 386 9.16 16.85 -13.90
C ALA A 386 9.33 15.80 -15.01
N GLU A 387 10.44 15.04 -15.00
CA GLU A 387 10.67 13.93 -15.93
C GLU A 387 9.58 12.84 -15.80
N VAL A 388 9.20 12.48 -14.57
CA VAL A 388 8.13 11.50 -14.30
C VAL A 388 6.78 12.03 -14.75
N ALA A 389 6.43 13.28 -14.40
CA ALA A 389 5.16 13.88 -14.79
C ALA A 389 4.99 13.93 -16.33
N ALA A 390 6.05 14.28 -17.06
CA ALA A 390 6.04 14.35 -18.52
C ALA A 390 5.82 13.00 -19.22
N ILE A 391 5.89 11.86 -18.52
CA ILE A 391 5.54 10.55 -19.08
C ILE A 391 4.01 10.31 -19.08
N PHE A 392 3.29 11.00 -18.19
CA PHE A 392 1.82 10.91 -18.08
C PHE A 392 1.07 11.95 -18.91
N ASP A 393 1.76 13.02 -19.33
CA ASP A 393 1.28 13.99 -20.33
C ASP A 393 1.25 13.39 -21.74
#